data_AF-A0A7C6Z114-F1
#
_entry.id   AF-A0A7C6Z114-F1
#
_cell.length_a   1.000
_cell.length_b   1.000
_cell.length_c   1.000
_cell.angle_alpha   90.00
_cell.angle_beta   90.00
_cell.angle_gamma   90.00
#
_symmetry.space_group_name_H-M   'P 1'
#
loop_
_entity.id
_entity.type
_entity.pdbx_description
1 polymer ?
#
loop_
_entity_poly.entity_id
_entity_poly.type
_entity_poly.pdbx_seq_one_letter_code
_entity_poly.pdbx_strand_id
1 'polypeptide(L)'
;MNIRNITNDIGFDISQAIAAVDAYSDSTGIGCMIIDIKGQTLYEKYGKKSNCNFCKDIKGILEGHQSCANAHLYGSYQAERFGGKYIFFCPMGLVHWASPITVKGIMKGALLAGPVQMVEPEEFLIEDI
;
A
#
# COMPACT_ATOMS: atom_id res chain seq x y z
N MET A 1 8.94 18.82 -0.74
CA MET A 1 9.68 17.79 -1.52
C MET A 1 9.36 18.04 -3.00
N ASN A 2 10.39 18.23 -3.84
CA ASN A 2 10.23 18.75 -5.21
C ASN A 2 9.90 17.61 -6.20
N ILE A 3 8.73 17.65 -6.84
CA ILE A 3 8.15 16.61 -7.73
C ILE A 3 9.01 16.36 -9.00
N ARG A 4 9.95 17.26 -9.32
CA ARG A 4 10.66 17.31 -10.60
C ARG A 4 11.82 16.31 -10.77
N ASN A 5 12.20 15.54 -9.75
CA ASN A 5 13.33 14.58 -9.84
C ASN A 5 12.92 13.09 -9.89
N ILE A 6 11.62 12.78 -9.98
CA ILE A 6 11.07 11.39 -10.07
C ILE A 6 10.77 10.98 -11.53
N THR A 7 11.15 11.80 -12.52
CA THR A 7 10.73 11.63 -13.92
C THR A 7 11.63 10.75 -14.78
N ASN A 8 12.65 10.09 -14.22
CA ASN A 8 13.37 9.05 -14.97
C ASN A 8 12.59 7.73 -14.94
N ASP A 9 11.59 7.67 -15.81
CA ASP A 9 10.97 6.49 -16.43
C ASP A 9 10.37 5.41 -15.50
N ILE A 10 9.46 5.81 -14.60
CA ILE A 10 8.58 4.87 -13.88
C ILE A 10 7.48 4.24 -14.77
N GLY A 11 7.36 4.68 -16.03
CA GLY A 11 6.50 4.04 -17.02
C GLY A 11 4.99 4.32 -16.91
N PHE A 12 4.54 5.25 -16.06
CA PHE A 12 3.15 5.70 -15.94
C PHE A 12 3.05 7.19 -15.55
N ASP A 13 1.87 7.79 -15.72
CA ASP A 13 1.61 9.18 -15.30
C ASP A 13 1.45 9.26 -13.77
N ILE A 14 2.51 9.72 -13.10
CA ILE A 14 2.52 9.86 -11.65
C ILE A 14 1.55 10.91 -11.13
N SER A 15 1.28 11.96 -11.90
CA SER A 15 0.36 13.02 -11.47
C SER A 15 -1.07 12.46 -11.40
N GLN A 16 -1.46 11.65 -12.38
CA GLN A 16 -2.73 10.95 -12.37
C GLN A 16 -2.82 9.94 -11.23
N ALA A 17 -1.74 9.18 -10.98
CA ALA A 17 -1.71 8.22 -9.88
C ALA A 17 -1.81 8.90 -8.50
N ILE A 18 -1.14 10.05 -8.31
CA ILE A 18 -1.27 10.87 -7.09
C ILE A 18 -2.70 11.35 -6.92
N ALA A 19 -3.34 11.87 -7.97
CA ALA A 19 -4.73 12.31 -7.91
C ALA A 19 -5.69 11.17 -7.50
N ALA A 20 -5.44 9.94 -7.98
CA ALA A 20 -6.22 8.77 -7.59
C ALA A 20 -6.02 8.39 -6.12
N VAL A 21 -4.78 8.37 -5.62
CA VAL A 21 -4.46 8.16 -4.20
C VAL A 21 -5.14 9.21 -3.33
N ASP A 22 -5.06 10.48 -3.74
CA ASP A 22 -5.63 11.60 -3.02
C ASP A 22 -7.13 11.49 -2.88
N ALA A 23 -7.83 11.26 -3.99
CA ALA A 23 -9.27 11.09 -4.03
C ALA A 23 -9.73 9.87 -3.23
N TYR A 24 -9.01 8.74 -3.34
CA TYR A 24 -9.32 7.54 -2.58
C TYR A 24 -9.20 7.78 -1.07
N SER A 25 -8.10 8.38 -0.64
CA SER A 25 -7.85 8.59 0.79
C SER A 25 -8.82 9.62 1.39
N ASP A 26 -9.13 10.70 0.67
CA ASP A 26 -10.06 11.73 1.16
C ASP A 26 -11.50 11.21 1.27
N SER A 27 -11.93 10.39 0.31
CA SER A 27 -13.28 9.83 0.27
C SER A 27 -13.50 8.71 1.29
N THR A 28 -12.50 7.86 1.51
CA THR A 28 -12.61 6.68 2.39
C THR A 28 -12.10 6.93 3.80
N GLY A 29 -11.22 7.91 3.98
CA GLY A 29 -10.46 8.11 5.21
C GLY A 29 -9.33 7.10 5.43
N ILE A 30 -9.07 6.20 4.48
CA ILE A 30 -8.07 5.13 4.57
C ILE A 30 -6.76 5.60 3.92
N GLY A 31 -5.62 5.22 4.50
CA GLY A 31 -4.31 5.51 3.92
C GLY A 31 -4.14 4.84 2.56
N CYS A 32 -3.45 5.51 1.63
CA CYS A 32 -3.19 4.97 0.31
C CYS A 32 -1.82 5.43 -0.21
N MET A 33 -1.13 4.57 -0.95
CA MET A 33 0.23 4.79 -1.42
C MET A 33 0.46 4.24 -2.82
N ILE A 34 1.49 4.76 -3.47
CA ILE A 34 1.99 4.34 -4.78
C ILE A 34 3.33 3.65 -4.57
N ILE A 35 3.51 2.45 -5.10
CA ILE A 35 4.81 1.79 -5.17
C ILE A 35 5.25 1.56 -6.62
N ASP A 36 6.56 1.49 -6.84
CA ASP A 36 7.15 1.02 -8.10
C ASP A 36 7.24 -0.52 -8.17
N ILE A 37 7.73 -1.05 -9.29
CA ILE A 37 7.95 -2.50 -9.49
C ILE A 37 9.00 -3.13 -8.57
N LYS A 38 9.75 -2.32 -7.81
CA LYS A 38 10.76 -2.76 -6.84
C LYS A 38 10.22 -2.73 -5.41
N GLY A 39 8.96 -2.31 -5.21
CA GLY A 39 8.35 -2.17 -3.89
C GLY A 39 8.73 -0.88 -3.17
N GLN A 40 9.37 0.08 -3.85
CA GLN A 40 9.69 1.39 -3.28
C GLN A 40 8.47 2.30 -3.33
N THR A 41 8.11 2.88 -2.18
CA THR A 41 7.04 3.89 -2.10
C THR A 41 7.46 5.18 -2.81
N LEU A 42 6.70 5.56 -3.83
CA LEU A 42 6.88 6.80 -4.60
C LEU A 42 6.09 7.96 -4.02
N TYR A 43 4.91 7.68 -3.46
CA TYR A 43 4.02 8.65 -2.84
C TYR A 43 3.13 7.94 -1.82
N GLU A 44 2.79 8.61 -0.74
CA GLU A 44 1.81 8.13 0.23
C GLU A 44 0.96 9.28 0.75
N LYS A 45 -0.32 9.00 0.93
CA LYS A 45 -1.25 9.85 1.66
C LYS A 45 -1.77 9.09 2.87
N TYR A 46 -1.64 9.73 4.01
CA TYR A 46 -2.19 9.22 5.25
C TYR A 46 -3.69 9.54 5.30
N GLY A 47 -4.48 8.60 5.83
CA GLY A 47 -5.90 8.80 6.05
C GLY A 47 -6.19 9.91 7.07
N LYS A 48 -7.47 10.15 7.37
CA LYS A 48 -7.93 11.22 8.29
C LYS A 48 -7.32 11.13 9.70
N LYS A 49 -6.85 9.94 10.11
CA LYS A 49 -5.99 9.76 11.28
C LYS A 49 -4.53 9.78 10.81
N SER A 50 -3.88 10.91 11.04
CA SER A 50 -2.49 11.23 10.67
C SER A 50 -1.51 10.09 10.97
N ASN A 51 -0.59 9.82 10.03
CA ASN A 51 0.60 8.96 10.15
C ASN A 51 0.41 7.67 10.95
N CYS A 52 0.44 6.51 10.28
CA CYS A 52 0.57 5.23 10.99
C CYS A 52 1.97 5.13 11.61
N ASN A 53 2.14 5.73 12.81
CA ASN A 53 3.39 5.68 13.58
C ASN A 53 3.76 4.23 13.86
N PHE A 54 2.77 3.35 14.10
CA PHE A 54 2.96 1.91 14.23
C PHE A 54 3.81 1.30 13.11
N CYS A 55 3.46 1.52 11.84
CA CYS A 55 4.24 0.98 10.72
C CYS A 55 5.65 1.60 10.62
N LYS A 56 5.82 2.86 11.05
CA LYS A 56 7.14 3.50 11.11
C LYS A 56 8.00 2.89 12.22
N ASP A 57 7.43 2.70 13.40
CA ASP A 57 8.11 2.19 14.59
C ASP A 57 8.51 0.72 14.41
N ILE A 58 7.63 -0.08 13.81
CA ILE A 58 7.89 -1.51 13.56
C ILE A 58 8.89 -1.73 12.42
N LYS A 59 9.04 -0.77 11.50
CA LYS A 59 9.98 -0.91 10.38
C LYS A 59 11.40 -1.20 10.87
N GLY A 60 11.85 -0.55 11.95
CA GLY A 60 13.17 -0.79 12.54
C GLY A 60 13.29 -2.15 13.27
N ILE A 61 12.17 -2.73 13.69
CA ILE A 61 12.13 -4.05 14.35
C ILE A 61 12.17 -5.19 13.32
N LEU A 62 11.58 -4.98 12.13
CA LEU A 62 11.47 -5.99 11.07
C LEU A 62 12.66 -6.05 10.10
N GLU A 63 13.72 -5.26 10.32
CA GLU A 63 14.91 -5.26 9.46
C GLU A 63 15.59 -6.65 9.48
N GLY A 64 15.41 -7.43 8.40
CA GLY A 64 16.14 -8.68 8.16
C GLY A 64 15.29 -9.93 7.90
N HIS A 65 14.01 -9.97 8.28
CA HIS A 65 13.25 -11.23 8.27
C HIS A 65 11.99 -11.27 7.42
N GLN A 66 11.30 -10.14 7.18
CA GLN A 66 10.15 -10.01 6.24
C GLN A 66 9.71 -8.54 6.19
N SER A 67 10.14 -7.77 5.18
CA SER A 67 9.78 -6.35 5.11
C SER A 67 8.33 -6.17 4.62
N CYS A 68 7.62 -5.17 5.15
CA CYS A 68 6.31 -4.78 4.63
C CYS A 68 6.37 -4.48 3.12
N ALA A 69 7.50 -3.96 2.62
CA ALA A 69 7.72 -3.73 1.20
C ALA A 69 7.61 -5.01 0.37
N ASN A 70 8.12 -6.15 0.86
CA ASN A 70 7.98 -7.43 0.17
C ASN A 70 6.52 -7.89 0.13
N ALA A 71 5.78 -7.75 1.24
CA ALA A 71 4.35 -8.09 1.28
C ALA A 71 3.54 -7.22 0.32
N HIS A 72 3.79 -5.91 0.31
CA HIS A 72 3.16 -4.96 -0.61
C HIS A 72 3.44 -5.28 -2.08
N LEU A 73 4.70 -5.56 -2.42
CA LEU A 73 5.10 -5.91 -3.77
C LEU A 73 4.48 -7.24 -4.20
N TYR A 74 4.50 -8.27 -3.34
CA TYR A 74 3.88 -9.55 -3.61
C TYR A 74 2.36 -9.42 -3.82
N GLY A 75 1.66 -8.68 -2.95
CA GLY A 75 0.23 -8.41 -3.10
C GLY A 75 -0.09 -7.69 -4.41
N SER A 76 0.79 -6.81 -4.88
CA SER A 76 0.65 -6.12 -6.17
C SER A 76 0.78 -7.07 -7.36
N TYR A 77 1.73 -8.00 -7.33
CA TYR A 77 1.84 -9.06 -8.34
C TYR A 77 0.62 -10.00 -8.34
N GLN A 78 0.06 -10.32 -7.16
CA GLN A 78 -1.19 -11.08 -7.10
C GLN A 78 -2.37 -10.28 -7.70
N ALA A 79 -2.41 -8.97 -7.49
CA ALA A 79 -3.45 -8.12 -8.08
C ALA A 79 -3.36 -8.08 -9.61
N GLU A 80 -2.15 -8.00 -10.19
CA GLU A 80 -1.93 -8.16 -11.63
C GLU A 80 -2.43 -9.54 -12.11
N ARG A 81 -2.04 -10.61 -11.41
CA ARG A 81 -2.38 -11.99 -11.77
C ARG A 81 -3.88 -12.29 -11.72
N PHE A 82 -4.60 -11.75 -10.73
CA PHE A 82 -5.99 -12.10 -10.43
C PHE A 82 -7.03 -11.09 -10.95
N GLY A 83 -6.67 -10.24 -11.92
CA GLY A 83 -7.65 -9.41 -12.63
C GLY A 83 -7.83 -8.01 -12.06
N GLY A 84 -6.77 -7.42 -11.52
CA GLY A 84 -6.68 -5.99 -11.22
C GLY A 84 -6.91 -5.61 -9.76
N LYS A 85 -7.08 -6.57 -8.85
CA LYS A 85 -7.14 -6.29 -7.40
C LYS A 85 -6.76 -7.51 -6.56
N TYR A 86 -6.21 -7.26 -5.37
CA TYR A 86 -5.91 -8.32 -4.41
C TYR A 86 -5.93 -7.79 -2.96
N ILE A 87 -6.53 -8.55 -2.04
CA ILE A 87 -6.59 -8.24 -0.60
C ILE A 87 -5.66 -9.20 0.12
N PHE A 88 -4.82 -8.71 1.03
CA PHE A 88 -3.80 -9.52 1.71
C PHE A 88 -3.44 -8.96 3.10
N PHE A 89 -2.81 -9.80 3.92
CA PHE A 89 -2.26 -9.41 5.21
C PHE A 89 -0.78 -9.03 5.10
N CYS A 90 -0.37 -7.97 5.78
CA CYS A 90 1.05 -7.69 6.02
C CYS A 90 1.59 -8.59 7.15
N PRO A 91 2.92 -8.61 7.40
CA PRO A 91 3.51 -9.44 8.45
C PRO A 91 2.94 -9.20 9.86
N MET A 92 2.35 -8.03 10.11
CA MET A 92 1.72 -7.66 11.38
C MET A 92 0.23 -8.02 11.45
N GLY A 93 -0.29 -8.77 10.49
CA GLY A 93 -1.70 -9.17 10.45
C GLY A 93 -2.68 -8.05 10.07
N LEU A 94 -2.19 -6.89 9.64
CA LEU A 94 -3.05 -5.81 9.14
C LEU A 94 -3.35 -6.02 7.65
N VAL A 95 -4.56 -5.63 7.24
CA VAL A 95 -5.04 -5.84 5.88
C VAL A 95 -4.68 -4.66 4.99
N HIS A 96 -4.23 -5.02 3.79
CA HIS A 96 -4.03 -4.14 2.66
C HIS A 96 -4.77 -4.67 1.45
N TRP A 97 -5.03 -3.79 0.49
CA TRP A 97 -5.43 -4.18 -0.85
C TRP A 97 -4.68 -3.40 -1.90
N ALA A 98 -4.35 -4.08 -3.00
CA ALA A 98 -3.57 -3.55 -4.10
C ALA A 98 -4.37 -3.51 -5.39
N SER A 99 -4.11 -2.50 -6.22
CA SER A 99 -4.54 -2.38 -7.61
C SER A 99 -3.30 -2.05 -8.46
N PRO A 100 -2.95 -2.86 -9.47
CA PRO A 100 -1.79 -2.61 -10.30
C PRO A 100 -2.01 -1.38 -11.19
N ILE A 101 -0.95 -0.62 -11.43
CA ILE A 101 -0.90 0.40 -12.47
C ILE A 101 -0.31 -0.27 -13.71
N THR A 102 -1.14 -0.50 -14.72
CA THR A 102 -0.79 -1.29 -15.90
C THR A 102 -0.71 -0.40 -17.14
N VAL A 103 0.39 -0.49 -17.88
CA VAL A 103 0.58 0.18 -19.17
C VAL A 103 0.89 -0.88 -20.23
N LYS A 104 0.07 -0.93 -21.30
CA LYS A 104 0.17 -1.95 -22.35
C LYS A 104 0.20 -3.40 -21.82
N GLY A 105 -0.61 -3.68 -20.79
CA GLY A 105 -0.72 -5.02 -20.19
C GLY A 105 0.43 -5.42 -19.26
N ILE A 106 1.38 -4.52 -18.98
CA ILE A 106 2.50 -4.76 -18.07
C ILE A 106 2.34 -3.89 -16.83
N MET A 107 2.42 -4.47 -15.63
CA MET A 107 2.47 -3.70 -14.39
C MET A 107 3.73 -2.81 -14.33
N LYS A 108 3.52 -1.52 -14.04
CA LYS A 108 4.57 -0.50 -13.86
C LYS A 108 4.66 0.03 -12.44
N GLY A 109 3.69 -0.31 -11.60
CA GLY A 109 3.60 0.03 -10.20
C GLY A 109 2.28 -0.46 -9.64
N ALA A 110 1.93 -0.03 -8.43
CA ALA A 110 0.63 -0.34 -7.85
C ALA A 110 0.18 0.75 -6.88
N LEU A 111 -1.13 0.88 -6.77
CA LEU A 111 -1.79 1.59 -5.68
C LEU A 111 -2.08 0.58 -4.58
N LEU A 112 -1.78 0.94 -3.34
CA LEU A 112 -2.09 0.13 -2.16
C LEU A 112 -2.84 0.97 -1.16
N ALA A 113 -3.90 0.43 -0.57
CA ALA A 113 -4.59 1.05 0.54
C ALA A 113 -4.53 0.16 1.79
N GLY A 114 -4.65 0.81 2.94
CA GLY A 114 -4.39 0.24 4.26
C GLY A 114 -3.30 1.02 5.02
N PRO A 115 -2.78 0.45 6.11
CA PRO A 115 -3.26 -0.76 6.78
C PRO A 115 -4.64 -0.55 7.43
N VAL A 116 -5.47 -1.59 7.46
CA VAL A 116 -6.74 -1.63 8.19
C VAL A 116 -6.82 -2.89 9.04
N GLN A 117 -7.37 -2.77 10.25
CA GLN A 117 -7.78 -3.92 11.06
C GLN A 117 -9.23 -4.28 10.66
N MET A 118 -9.46 -5.51 10.19
CA MET A 118 -10.77 -5.92 9.66
C MET A 118 -11.78 -6.33 10.74
N VAL A 119 -11.32 -6.45 11.98
CA VAL A 119 -12.09 -6.94 13.14
C VAL A 119 -11.87 -5.95 14.26
N GLU A 120 -12.92 -5.60 15.01
CA GLU A 120 -12.76 -4.73 16.18
C GLU A 120 -11.84 -5.40 17.22
N PRO A 121 -10.92 -4.68 17.88
CA PRO A 121 -10.01 -5.25 18.86
C PRO A 121 -10.72 -6.07 19.96
N GLU A 122 -11.93 -5.67 20.35
CA GLU A 122 -12.73 -6.33 21.36
C GLU A 122 -13.28 -7.69 20.90
N GLU A 123 -13.54 -7.86 19.61
CA GLU A 123 -13.90 -9.16 19.02
C GLU A 123 -12.70 -10.10 18.92
N PHE A 124 -11.47 -9.56 18.93
CA PHE A 124 -10.23 -10.34 18.97
C PHE A 124 -9.93 -10.90 20.37
N LEU A 125 -10.51 -10.32 21.43
CA LEU A 125 -10.30 -10.71 22.83
C LEU A 125 -11.31 -11.74 23.35
N ILE A 126 -12.24 -12.21 22.51
CA ILE A 126 -13.29 -13.16 22.91
C ILE A 126 -13.24 -14.38 21.99
N GLU A 127 -12.21 -15.23 22.14
CA GLU A 127 -12.33 -16.66 21.80
C GLU A 127 -11.58 -17.51 22.86
N ASP A 128 -12.40 -18.03 23.77
CA ASP A 128 -12.30 -19.29 24.52
C ASP A 128 -11.10 -19.55 25.46
N ILE A 129 -11.12 -18.92 26.64
CA ILE A 129 -10.69 -19.55 27.91
C ILE A 129 -11.79 -19.40 28.96
#